data_AF-A0A0T6XRZ5-F1
#
_entry.id   AF-A0A0T6XRZ5-F1
#
_cell.length_a   1.000
_cell.length_b   1.000
_cell.length_c   1.000
_cell.angle_alpha   90.00
_cell.angle_beta   90.00
_cell.angle_gamma   90.00
#
_symmetry.space_group_name_H-M   'P 1'
#
loop_
_entity.id
_entity.type
_entity.pdbx_description
1 polymer ?
#
loop_
_entity_poly.entity_id
_entity_poly.type
_entity_poly.pdbx_seq_one_letter_code
_entity_poly.pdbx_strand_id
1 'polypeptide(L)'
;MDIRISTAHTPKNIEAALVVDGKGLSARHLSATIDDLLASGAVALGEAGGGQTLGGGAQEYRFIPQAFLQEFGVEVTPAAARRLKNAVLGRYLDPVDGLANLTLIDELERCGLSGVTGADRVREIITQSVMPSVALSLAGFDQIAREAERVGYPAIFHNAAPSAKRLIAVVEKNKKARFVVGHSNHPSFLPDEAVSIARNLRRKGAIIDVSTLDCIGTRWRNDPSNLDALIDAGCVDTISTDFAGGHWDGILEAIQRMVRKKQLSAAEAVALATGNVARVFTQMAGDRGLIEKGKRADLIVVDHVNLSRVRHVVIAGCIVVRNGRLV
;
A
#
# COMPACT_ATOMS: atom_id res chain seq x y z
N MET A 1 -22.79 8.21 3.29
CA MET A 1 -21.42 7.72 3.52
C MET A 1 -20.51 8.48 2.57
N ASP A 2 -19.48 9.16 3.07
CA ASP A 2 -18.57 9.98 2.22
C ASP A 2 -17.36 9.12 1.81
N ILE A 3 -17.62 8.09 1.00
CA ILE A 3 -16.58 7.22 0.44
C ILE A 3 -16.37 7.66 -1.01
N ARG A 4 -15.13 7.96 -1.35
CA ARG A 4 -14.69 8.21 -2.72
C ARG A 4 -13.77 7.09 -3.16
N ILE A 5 -13.78 6.83 -4.47
CA ILE A 5 -13.02 5.74 -5.07
C ILE A 5 -11.99 6.29 -6.03
N SER A 6 -10.87 5.60 -6.15
CA SER A 6 -9.90 5.78 -7.22
C SER A 6 -10.10 4.71 -8.30
N THR A 7 -9.53 4.91 -9.48
CA THR A 7 -9.62 3.94 -10.58
C THR A 7 -8.25 3.54 -11.11
N ALA A 8 -8.04 2.23 -11.28
CA ALA A 8 -6.87 1.67 -11.95
C ALA A 8 -7.21 0.96 -13.27
N HIS A 9 -8.33 1.31 -13.92
CA HIS A 9 -8.82 0.62 -15.12
C HIS A 9 -8.04 0.98 -16.39
N THR A 10 -6.80 0.50 -16.46
CA THR A 10 -5.99 0.48 -17.67
C THR A 10 -5.87 -0.95 -18.20
N PRO A 11 -5.59 -1.15 -19.50
CA PRO A 11 -5.48 -2.49 -20.08
C PRO A 11 -4.53 -3.41 -19.30
N LYS A 12 -3.35 -2.93 -18.91
CA LYS A 12 -2.35 -3.76 -18.20
C LYS A 12 -2.72 -4.06 -16.76
N ASN A 13 -3.42 -3.15 -16.08
CA ASN A 13 -3.94 -3.44 -14.75
C ASN A 13 -5.08 -4.48 -14.79
N ILE A 14 -5.95 -4.43 -15.81
CA ILE A 14 -6.98 -5.44 -16.01
C ILE A 14 -6.38 -6.80 -16.39
N GLU A 15 -5.42 -6.84 -17.32
CA GLU A 15 -4.68 -8.06 -17.67
C GLU A 15 -4.00 -8.67 -16.43
N ALA A 16 -3.33 -7.86 -15.60
CA ALA A 16 -2.70 -8.32 -14.37
C ALA A 16 -3.73 -8.93 -13.39
N ALA A 17 -4.89 -8.29 -13.23
CA ALA A 17 -5.95 -8.80 -12.36
C ALA A 17 -6.55 -10.13 -12.85
N LEU A 18 -6.74 -10.28 -14.17
CA LEU A 18 -7.24 -11.51 -14.80
C LEU A 18 -6.28 -12.69 -14.62
N VAL A 19 -4.98 -12.44 -14.72
CA VAL A 19 -3.96 -13.48 -14.56
C VAL A 19 -3.86 -13.99 -13.12
N VAL A 20 -4.15 -13.15 -12.12
CA VAL A 20 -4.12 -13.56 -10.70
C VAL A 20 -5.36 -14.36 -10.29
N ASP A 21 -6.56 -13.81 -10.53
CA ASP A 21 -7.83 -14.46 -10.16
C ASP A 21 -8.93 -14.06 -11.14
N GLY A 22 -9.03 -12.76 -11.48
CA GLY A 22 -10.07 -12.20 -12.35
C GLY A 22 -11.50 -12.27 -11.76
N LYS A 23 -11.72 -13.06 -10.70
CA LYS A 23 -13.00 -13.19 -10.03
C LYS A 23 -13.44 -11.84 -9.46
N GLY A 24 -14.67 -11.46 -9.77
CA GLY A 24 -15.24 -10.15 -9.43
C GLY A 24 -15.16 -9.11 -10.57
N LEU A 25 -14.39 -9.38 -11.63
CA LEU A 25 -14.45 -8.58 -12.86
C LEU A 25 -15.66 -9.00 -13.69
N SER A 26 -16.59 -8.07 -13.92
CA SER A 26 -17.74 -8.24 -14.79
C SER A 26 -17.46 -7.61 -16.16
N ALA A 27 -18.33 -7.85 -17.15
CA ALA A 27 -18.23 -7.19 -18.46
C ALA A 27 -18.11 -5.66 -18.32
N ARG A 28 -18.83 -5.06 -17.35
CA ARG A 28 -18.73 -3.63 -17.03
C ARG A 28 -17.31 -3.22 -16.63
N HIS A 29 -16.63 -4.02 -15.80
CA HIS A 29 -15.26 -3.72 -15.37
C HIS A 29 -14.28 -3.87 -16.53
N LEU A 30 -14.46 -4.90 -17.37
CA LEU A 30 -13.60 -5.20 -18.50
C LEU A 30 -13.70 -4.16 -19.63
N SER A 31 -14.86 -3.52 -19.79
CA SER A 31 -15.08 -2.49 -20.81
C SER A 31 -14.90 -1.06 -20.30
N ALA A 32 -14.71 -0.85 -18.99
CA ALA A 32 -14.60 0.48 -18.41
C ALA A 32 -13.26 1.13 -18.74
N THR A 33 -13.30 2.43 -19.01
CA THR A 33 -12.12 3.26 -19.17
C THR A 33 -11.88 4.17 -17.94
N ILE A 34 -10.70 4.79 -17.88
CA ILE A 34 -10.43 5.84 -16.89
C ILE A 34 -11.46 6.98 -17.01
N ASP A 35 -11.79 7.40 -18.23
CA ASP A 35 -12.73 8.51 -18.47
C ASP A 35 -14.13 8.16 -17.96
N ASP A 36 -14.64 6.96 -18.24
CA ASP A 36 -15.95 6.52 -17.75
C ASP A 36 -16.04 6.55 -16.22
N LEU A 37 -14.96 6.17 -15.56
CA LEU A 37 -14.91 6.06 -14.10
C LEU A 37 -14.68 7.40 -13.42
N LEU A 38 -13.90 8.30 -14.03
CA LEU A 38 -13.80 9.69 -13.58
C LEU A 38 -15.16 10.40 -13.74
N ALA A 39 -15.84 10.22 -14.88
CA ALA A 39 -17.20 10.74 -15.08
C ALA A 39 -18.21 10.16 -14.08
N SER A 40 -18.00 8.92 -13.65
CA SER A 40 -18.81 8.27 -12.60
C SER A 40 -18.44 8.67 -11.17
N GLY A 41 -17.48 9.58 -10.99
CA GLY A 41 -17.13 10.17 -9.69
C GLY A 41 -15.86 9.64 -9.02
N ALA A 42 -15.01 8.90 -9.73
CA ALA A 42 -13.67 8.59 -9.23
C ALA A 42 -12.85 9.88 -9.04
N VAL A 43 -12.13 9.98 -7.94
CA VAL A 43 -11.44 11.23 -7.50
C VAL A 43 -9.92 11.17 -7.65
N ALA A 44 -9.39 10.00 -8.02
CA ALA A 44 -7.96 9.74 -8.21
C ALA A 44 -7.77 8.52 -9.10
N LEU A 45 -6.53 8.29 -9.54
CA LEU A 45 -6.13 7.08 -10.23
C LEU A 45 -5.40 6.16 -9.26
N GLY A 46 -5.44 4.86 -9.54
CA GLY A 46 -4.82 3.82 -8.71
C GLY A 46 -5.77 3.19 -7.69
N GLU A 47 -5.27 2.50 -6.67
CA GLU A 47 -3.85 2.18 -6.48
C GLU A 47 -3.33 1.31 -7.63
N ALA A 48 -2.25 1.75 -8.29
CA ALA A 48 -1.60 0.98 -9.32
C ALA A 48 -0.68 -0.07 -8.68
N GLY A 49 -0.97 -1.34 -8.96
CA GLY A 49 -0.31 -2.47 -8.31
C GLY A 49 -0.93 -2.82 -6.97
N GLY A 50 -0.42 -3.86 -6.34
CA GLY A 50 -0.84 -4.27 -5.00
C GLY A 50 -0.27 -5.61 -4.61
N GLY A 51 -0.53 -6.04 -3.37
CA GLY A 51 0.07 -7.26 -2.83
C GLY A 51 -0.25 -8.54 -3.60
N GLN A 52 -1.35 -8.58 -4.36
CA GLN A 52 -1.70 -9.74 -5.19
C GLN A 52 -0.96 -9.77 -6.53
N THR A 53 -0.69 -8.61 -7.15
CA THR A 53 -0.07 -8.54 -8.48
C THR A 53 1.46 -8.34 -8.42
N LEU A 54 2.00 -7.88 -7.29
CA LEU A 54 3.41 -7.56 -7.07
C LEU A 54 4.07 -8.43 -5.98
N GLY A 55 3.58 -9.65 -5.76
CA GLY A 55 4.22 -10.58 -4.81
C GLY A 55 4.15 -10.17 -3.34
N GLY A 56 3.23 -9.28 -2.94
CA GLY A 56 3.05 -8.81 -1.57
C GLY A 56 2.11 -9.67 -0.72
N GLY A 57 1.41 -9.05 0.24
CA GLY A 57 0.70 -9.77 1.30
C GLY A 57 -0.29 -10.84 0.81
N ALA A 58 -1.11 -10.56 -0.22
CA ALA A 58 -2.12 -11.51 -0.71
C ALA A 58 -1.49 -12.79 -1.30
N GLN A 59 -0.32 -12.68 -1.90
CA GLN A 59 0.45 -13.84 -2.35
C GLN A 59 0.86 -14.71 -1.15
N GLU A 60 1.21 -14.08 -0.04
CA GLU A 60 1.68 -14.77 1.17
C GLU A 60 0.54 -15.40 1.98
N TYR A 61 -0.61 -14.73 2.14
CA TYR A 61 -1.70 -15.26 2.98
C TYR A 61 -2.78 -16.04 2.22
N ARG A 62 -2.79 -16.00 0.88
CA ARG A 62 -3.82 -16.66 0.07
C ARG A 62 -3.25 -17.49 -1.07
N PHE A 63 -2.57 -16.88 -2.04
CA PHE A 63 -2.28 -17.57 -3.30
C PHE A 63 -1.19 -18.64 -3.19
N ILE A 64 -0.07 -18.35 -2.51
CA ILE A 64 0.97 -19.36 -2.27
C ILE A 64 0.43 -20.48 -1.35
N PRO A 65 -0.22 -20.19 -0.20
CA PRO A 65 -0.84 -21.25 0.61
C PRO A 65 -1.82 -22.12 -0.18
N GLN A 66 -2.68 -21.52 -1.01
CA GLN A 66 -3.62 -22.25 -1.84
C GLN A 66 -2.92 -23.15 -2.87
N ALA A 67 -1.87 -22.65 -3.54
CA ALA A 67 -1.10 -23.43 -4.51
C ALA A 67 -0.41 -24.63 -3.84
N PHE A 68 0.14 -24.46 -2.64
CA PHE A 68 0.74 -25.54 -1.87
C PHE A 68 -0.30 -26.58 -1.41
N LEU A 69 -1.46 -26.13 -0.94
CA LEU A 69 -2.54 -27.04 -0.55
C LEU A 69 -3.03 -27.87 -1.74
N GLN A 70 -3.16 -27.26 -2.91
CA GLN A 70 -3.59 -27.94 -4.14
C GLN A 70 -2.56 -28.95 -4.64
N GLU A 71 -1.28 -28.59 -4.62
CA GLU A 71 -0.23 -29.45 -5.14
C GLU A 71 0.17 -30.58 -4.16
N PHE A 72 0.35 -30.23 -2.88
CA PHE A 72 0.97 -31.11 -1.90
C PHE A 72 0.03 -31.59 -0.80
N GLY A 73 -1.19 -31.04 -0.72
CA GLY A 73 -2.12 -31.33 0.38
C GLY A 73 -1.67 -30.75 1.72
N VAL A 74 -0.72 -29.81 1.73
CA VAL A 74 -0.16 -29.21 2.96
C VAL A 74 -0.48 -27.72 3.02
N GLU A 75 -1.00 -27.27 4.15
CA GLU A 75 -1.19 -25.84 4.42
C GLU A 75 0.13 -25.18 4.82
N VAL A 76 0.40 -24.02 4.23
CA VAL A 76 1.59 -23.21 4.54
C VAL A 76 1.15 -21.92 5.20
N THR A 77 1.78 -21.58 6.33
CA THR A 77 1.50 -20.31 7.03
C THR A 77 1.96 -19.10 6.20
N PRO A 78 1.37 -17.91 6.38
CA PRO A 78 1.81 -16.71 5.67
C PRO A 78 3.29 -16.37 5.88
N ALA A 79 3.84 -16.65 7.07
CA ALA A 79 5.24 -16.45 7.38
C ALA A 79 6.16 -17.41 6.59
N ALA A 80 5.77 -18.68 6.48
CA ALA A 80 6.49 -19.65 5.66
C ALA A 80 6.38 -19.32 4.16
N ALA A 81 5.19 -18.94 3.66
CA ALA A 81 5.00 -18.50 2.29
C ALA A 81 5.90 -17.31 1.93
N ARG A 82 6.01 -16.30 2.80
CA ARG A 82 6.93 -15.18 2.63
C ARG A 82 8.39 -15.63 2.56
N ARG A 83 8.82 -16.50 3.49
CA ARG A 83 10.19 -17.02 3.52
C ARG A 83 10.55 -17.75 2.23
N LEU A 84 9.69 -18.68 1.80
CA LEU A 84 9.91 -19.44 0.57
C LEU A 84 9.88 -18.54 -0.68
N LYS A 85 8.95 -17.57 -0.74
CA LYS A 85 8.89 -16.60 -1.83
C LYS A 85 10.21 -15.81 -1.95
N ASN A 86 10.69 -15.27 -0.85
CA ASN A 86 11.95 -14.53 -0.82
C ASN A 86 13.15 -15.43 -1.09
N ALA A 87 13.12 -16.68 -0.63
CA ALA A 87 14.16 -17.66 -0.93
C ALA A 87 14.21 -18.03 -2.42
N VAL A 88 13.07 -18.02 -3.12
CA VAL A 88 13.01 -18.37 -4.55
C VAL A 88 13.23 -17.18 -5.47
N LEU A 89 12.68 -16.02 -5.15
CA LEU A 89 12.60 -14.84 -6.04
C LEU A 89 13.33 -13.61 -5.50
N GLY A 90 13.95 -13.68 -4.32
CA GLY A 90 14.48 -12.51 -3.63
C GLY A 90 13.40 -11.51 -3.20
N ARG A 91 13.81 -10.43 -2.52
CA ARG A 91 12.88 -9.35 -2.07
C ARG A 91 12.34 -8.51 -3.25
N TYR A 92 13.10 -8.46 -4.34
CA TYR A 92 12.80 -7.67 -5.54
C TYR A 92 12.03 -8.45 -6.61
N LEU A 93 11.73 -9.73 -6.36
CA LEU A 93 11.13 -10.66 -7.34
C LEU A 93 11.98 -10.85 -8.59
N ASP A 94 13.29 -10.94 -8.40
CA ASP A 94 14.24 -11.34 -9.43
C ASP A 94 14.71 -12.78 -9.14
N PRO A 95 14.34 -13.77 -9.98
CA PRO A 95 14.79 -15.16 -9.80
C PRO A 95 16.30 -15.34 -9.69
N VAL A 96 17.10 -14.40 -10.22
CA VAL A 96 18.56 -14.41 -10.11
C VAL A 96 19.02 -14.23 -8.65
N ASP A 97 18.24 -13.52 -7.84
CA ASP A 97 18.52 -13.31 -6.41
C ASP A 97 18.06 -14.50 -5.54
N GLY A 98 17.48 -15.53 -6.14
CA GLY A 98 17.02 -16.73 -5.45
C GLY A 98 18.17 -17.58 -4.89
N LEU A 99 17.89 -18.27 -3.79
CA LEU A 99 18.82 -19.23 -3.18
C LEU A 99 19.10 -20.40 -4.12
N ALA A 100 20.32 -20.93 -4.04
CA ALA A 100 20.68 -22.19 -4.67
C ALA A 100 19.89 -23.37 -4.06
N ASN A 101 19.75 -24.46 -4.82
CA ASN A 101 18.89 -25.58 -4.43
C ASN A 101 19.22 -26.21 -3.07
N LEU A 102 20.50 -26.35 -2.73
CA LEU A 102 20.90 -26.88 -1.41
C LEU A 102 20.38 -26.00 -0.27
N THR A 103 20.56 -24.67 -0.37
CA THR A 103 20.08 -23.73 0.66
C THR A 103 18.56 -23.61 0.66
N LEU A 104 17.89 -23.80 -0.48
CA LEU A 104 16.44 -23.85 -0.54
C LEU A 104 15.88 -25.09 0.16
N ILE A 105 16.58 -26.23 0.15
CA ILE A 105 16.21 -27.42 0.93
C ILE A 105 16.26 -27.11 2.43
N ASP A 106 17.31 -26.45 2.90
CA ASP A 106 17.41 -26.03 4.31
C ASP A 106 16.25 -25.11 4.70
N GLU A 107 15.82 -24.22 3.80
CA GLU A 107 14.70 -23.32 4.06
C GLU A 107 13.34 -24.05 4.06
N LEU A 108 13.19 -25.10 3.26
CA LEU A 108 12.02 -25.99 3.31
C LEU A 108 11.93 -26.70 4.65
N GLU A 109 13.05 -27.20 5.19
CA GLU A 109 13.10 -27.81 6.51
C GLU A 109 12.65 -26.82 7.60
N ARG A 110 13.16 -25.59 7.57
CA ARG A 110 12.75 -24.51 8.51
C ARG A 110 11.27 -24.14 8.40
N CYS A 111 10.67 -24.35 7.24
CA CYS A 111 9.25 -24.15 7.01
C CYS A 111 8.39 -25.37 7.38
N GLY A 112 8.99 -26.46 7.86
CA GLY A 112 8.28 -27.70 8.20
C GLY A 112 7.86 -28.53 6.98
N LEU A 113 8.52 -28.33 5.83
CA LEU A 113 8.21 -28.98 4.56
C LEU A 113 9.26 -30.03 4.16
N SER A 114 10.06 -30.49 5.13
CA SER A 114 11.06 -31.53 4.90
C SER A 114 10.40 -32.82 4.41
N GLY A 115 10.94 -33.40 3.33
CA GLY A 115 10.42 -34.64 2.74
C GLY A 115 9.10 -34.51 1.98
N VAL A 116 8.46 -33.33 1.97
CA VAL A 116 7.21 -33.09 1.23
C VAL A 116 7.47 -32.90 -0.27
N THR A 117 8.52 -32.15 -0.61
CA THR A 117 8.85 -31.77 -2.00
C THR A 117 10.32 -31.39 -2.14
N GLY A 118 10.84 -31.44 -3.38
CA GLY A 118 12.17 -30.94 -3.72
C GLY A 118 12.20 -29.43 -4.02
N ALA A 119 13.41 -28.86 -3.98
CA ALA A 119 13.69 -27.46 -4.27
C ALA A 119 13.18 -26.99 -5.64
N ASP A 120 13.34 -27.82 -6.68
CA ASP A 120 12.93 -27.46 -8.06
C ASP A 120 11.41 -27.28 -8.17
N ARG A 121 10.63 -28.19 -7.58
CA ARG A 121 9.16 -28.12 -7.64
C ARG A 121 8.63 -26.93 -6.83
N VAL A 122 9.24 -26.62 -5.69
CA VAL A 122 8.91 -25.42 -4.90
C VAL A 122 9.20 -24.16 -5.68
N ARG A 123 10.38 -24.09 -6.31
CA ARG A 123 10.74 -22.96 -7.17
C ARG A 123 9.72 -22.76 -8.28
N GLU A 124 9.31 -23.84 -8.93
CA GLU A 124 8.31 -23.81 -9.99
C GLU A 124 6.96 -23.25 -9.49
N ILE A 125 6.41 -23.79 -8.41
CA ILE A 125 5.10 -23.38 -7.87
C ILE A 125 5.11 -21.91 -7.44
N ILE A 126 6.15 -21.49 -6.73
CA ILE A 126 6.27 -20.08 -6.30
C ILE A 126 6.40 -19.16 -7.50
N THR A 127 7.22 -19.52 -8.49
CA THR A 127 7.37 -18.72 -9.71
C THR A 127 6.05 -18.63 -10.47
N GLN A 128 5.33 -19.74 -10.63
CA GLN A 128 4.03 -19.78 -11.32
C GLN A 128 2.92 -19.05 -10.56
N SER A 129 2.96 -19.05 -9.23
CA SER A 129 1.99 -18.34 -8.40
C SER A 129 2.19 -16.82 -8.42
N VAL A 130 3.46 -16.37 -8.40
CA VAL A 130 3.80 -14.96 -8.17
C VAL A 130 4.07 -14.20 -9.48
N MET A 131 4.90 -14.73 -10.36
CA MET A 131 5.48 -13.96 -11.47
C MET A 131 4.53 -13.60 -12.62
N PRO A 132 3.46 -14.37 -12.96
CA PRO A 132 2.64 -14.07 -14.13
C PRO A 132 2.05 -12.66 -14.17
N SER A 133 1.70 -12.08 -13.01
CA SER A 133 1.12 -10.74 -12.93
C SER A 133 2.14 -9.61 -12.81
N VAL A 134 3.39 -9.90 -12.43
CA VAL A 134 4.37 -8.88 -12.02
C VAL A 134 4.69 -7.94 -13.17
N ALA A 135 5.10 -8.48 -14.32
CA ALA A 135 5.46 -7.67 -15.48
C ALA A 135 4.27 -6.84 -16.00
N LEU A 136 3.07 -7.42 -15.98
CA LEU A 136 1.83 -6.73 -16.37
C LEU A 136 1.51 -5.59 -15.40
N SER A 137 1.61 -5.83 -14.10
CA SER A 137 1.39 -4.83 -13.06
C SER A 137 2.39 -3.67 -13.17
N LEU A 138 3.67 -3.97 -13.41
CA LEU A 138 4.70 -2.95 -13.61
C LEU A 138 4.51 -2.15 -14.90
N ALA A 139 3.98 -2.76 -15.97
CA ALA A 139 3.58 -2.05 -17.18
C ALA A 139 2.35 -1.15 -16.96
N GLY A 140 1.44 -1.56 -16.07
CA GLY A 140 0.31 -0.74 -15.63
C GLY A 140 0.73 0.58 -15.00
N PHE A 141 1.91 0.66 -14.38
CA PHE A 141 2.42 1.90 -13.79
C PHE A 141 2.61 2.99 -14.86
N ASP A 142 3.15 2.63 -16.04
CA ASP A 142 3.29 3.59 -17.13
C ASP A 142 1.96 4.07 -17.68
N GLN A 143 0.97 3.18 -17.74
CA GLN A 143 -0.36 3.53 -18.24
C GLN A 143 -1.03 4.50 -17.27
N ILE A 144 -1.06 4.17 -15.97
CA ILE A 144 -1.62 5.06 -14.95
C ILE A 144 -0.90 6.40 -14.91
N ALA A 145 0.43 6.43 -15.01
CA ALA A 145 1.18 7.68 -15.03
C ALA A 145 0.84 8.57 -16.23
N ARG A 146 0.73 7.99 -17.44
CA ARG A 146 0.30 8.73 -18.64
C ARG A 146 -1.12 9.27 -18.50
N GLU A 147 -2.03 8.46 -17.97
CA GLU A 147 -3.40 8.88 -17.73
C GLU A 147 -3.47 10.01 -16.68
N ALA A 148 -2.64 9.94 -15.64
CA ALA A 148 -2.52 10.99 -14.64
C ALA A 148 -2.03 12.31 -15.23
N GLU A 149 -1.05 12.28 -16.14
CA GLU A 149 -0.63 13.47 -16.90
C GLU A 149 -1.75 14.02 -17.77
N ARG A 150 -2.51 13.14 -18.44
CA ARG A 150 -3.58 13.52 -19.36
C ARG A 150 -4.74 14.21 -18.64
N VAL A 151 -5.17 13.66 -17.51
CA VAL A 151 -6.38 14.12 -16.82
C VAL A 151 -6.10 15.10 -15.67
N GLY A 152 -4.85 15.17 -15.19
CA GLY A 152 -4.44 16.08 -14.11
C GLY A 152 -4.89 15.65 -12.70
N TYR A 153 -5.35 14.42 -12.53
CA TYR A 153 -5.74 13.87 -11.23
C TYR A 153 -4.54 13.24 -10.51
N PRO A 154 -4.53 13.20 -9.17
CA PRO A 154 -3.50 12.45 -8.44
C PRO A 154 -3.59 10.96 -8.74
N ALA A 155 -2.44 10.30 -8.83
CA ALA A 155 -2.32 8.87 -9.07
C ALA A 155 -1.54 8.19 -7.95
N ILE A 156 -2.16 7.18 -7.36
CA ILE A 156 -1.63 6.41 -6.23
C ILE A 156 -0.92 5.17 -6.78
N PHE A 157 0.31 4.94 -6.33
CA PHE A 157 1.13 3.80 -6.73
C PHE A 157 1.58 3.00 -5.53
N HIS A 158 1.46 1.68 -5.63
CA HIS A 158 1.94 0.76 -4.61
C HIS A 158 3.47 0.69 -4.63
N ASN A 159 4.12 1.24 -3.61
CA ASN A 159 5.57 1.17 -3.48
C ASN A 159 5.98 -0.02 -2.61
N ALA A 160 6.77 -0.91 -3.18
CA ALA A 160 7.38 -2.04 -2.50
C ALA A 160 8.72 -2.32 -3.20
N ALA A 161 9.56 -3.19 -2.61
CA ALA A 161 10.85 -3.55 -3.20
C ALA A 161 10.72 -3.95 -4.68
N PRO A 162 9.74 -4.79 -5.09
CA PRO A 162 9.60 -5.19 -6.49
C PRO A 162 9.21 -4.05 -7.45
N SER A 163 8.56 -2.98 -6.96
CA SER A 163 8.09 -1.87 -7.79
C SER A 163 8.96 -0.63 -7.74
N ALA A 164 9.82 -0.47 -6.73
CA ALA A 164 10.56 0.76 -6.46
C ALA A 164 11.37 1.27 -7.66
N LYS A 165 12.16 0.39 -8.30
CA LYS A 165 12.97 0.76 -9.47
C LYS A 165 12.10 1.24 -10.62
N ARG A 166 10.98 0.57 -10.88
CA ARG A 166 10.04 0.97 -11.94
C ARG A 166 9.38 2.30 -11.61
N LEU A 167 8.94 2.47 -10.37
CA LEU A 167 8.27 3.68 -9.93
C LEU A 167 9.20 4.90 -10.04
N ILE A 168 10.47 4.79 -9.66
CA ILE A 168 11.47 5.85 -9.86
C ILE A 168 11.56 6.25 -11.34
N ALA A 169 11.67 5.28 -12.25
CA ALA A 169 11.75 5.53 -13.69
C ALA A 169 10.47 6.18 -14.25
N VAL A 170 9.30 5.77 -13.75
CA VAL A 170 8.00 6.31 -14.17
C VAL A 170 7.82 7.75 -13.69
N VAL A 171 8.18 8.07 -12.44
CA VAL A 171 8.15 9.46 -11.92
C VAL A 171 9.09 10.36 -12.73
N GLU A 172 10.29 9.88 -13.05
CA GLU A 172 11.27 10.63 -13.84
C GLU A 172 10.78 10.94 -15.25
N LYS A 173 10.07 9.99 -15.87
CA LYS A 173 9.54 10.10 -17.22
C LYS A 173 8.32 11.02 -17.33
N ASN A 174 7.43 11.01 -16.32
CA ASN A 174 6.11 11.65 -16.41
C ASN A 174 6.01 12.85 -15.45
N LYS A 175 6.83 13.89 -15.67
CA LYS A 175 7.00 15.02 -14.73
C LYS A 175 5.75 15.87 -14.49
N LYS A 176 4.71 15.75 -15.33
CA LYS A 176 3.46 16.50 -15.16
C LYS A 176 2.45 15.76 -14.29
N ALA A 177 2.66 14.47 -14.02
CA ALA A 177 1.75 13.67 -13.22
C ALA A 177 1.96 13.95 -11.74
N ARG A 178 0.87 13.88 -10.98
CA ARG A 178 0.88 14.03 -9.51
C ARG A 178 0.95 12.65 -8.88
N PHE A 179 2.15 12.22 -8.53
CA PHE A 179 2.39 10.91 -7.93
C PHE A 179 2.18 10.92 -6.43
N VAL A 180 1.39 9.96 -5.93
CA VAL A 180 1.32 9.58 -4.53
C VAL A 180 1.90 8.18 -4.40
N VAL A 181 3.04 8.08 -3.73
CA VAL A 181 3.79 6.85 -3.52
C VAL A 181 3.31 6.24 -2.21
N GLY A 182 2.25 5.44 -2.31
CA GLY A 182 1.69 4.68 -1.19
C GLY A 182 2.66 3.64 -0.68
N HIS A 183 2.51 3.21 0.57
CA HIS A 183 3.33 2.16 1.17
C HIS A 183 4.84 2.44 1.13
N SER A 184 5.28 3.69 1.24
CA SER A 184 6.74 3.94 1.26
C SER A 184 7.43 3.27 2.46
N ASN A 185 6.67 2.90 3.50
CA ASN A 185 7.10 2.06 4.62
C ASN A 185 6.82 0.55 4.46
N HIS A 186 6.60 0.03 3.25
CA HIS A 186 6.26 -1.37 3.00
C HIS A 186 7.28 -2.33 3.66
N PRO A 187 6.83 -3.43 4.29
CA PRO A 187 7.70 -4.37 5.03
C PRO A 187 8.72 -5.13 4.17
N SER A 188 8.63 -5.04 2.84
CA SER A 188 9.66 -5.60 1.95
C SER A 188 10.96 -4.80 1.99
N PHE A 189 10.91 -3.52 2.39
CA PHE A 189 12.08 -2.66 2.46
C PHE A 189 12.84 -2.83 3.77
N LEU A 190 14.15 -2.58 3.70
CA LEU A 190 14.94 -2.24 4.88
C LEU A 190 14.74 -0.75 5.24
N PRO A 191 14.90 -0.32 6.51
CA PRO A 191 14.68 1.07 6.90
C PRO A 191 15.49 2.09 6.09
N ASP A 192 16.81 1.88 5.94
CA ASP A 192 17.68 2.78 5.18
C ASP A 192 17.34 2.80 3.68
N GLU A 193 16.91 1.66 3.16
CA GLU A 193 16.47 1.49 1.77
C GLU A 193 15.17 2.27 1.53
N ALA A 194 14.18 2.14 2.43
CA ALA A 194 12.94 2.89 2.38
C ALA A 194 13.20 4.41 2.38
N VAL A 195 14.07 4.89 3.27
CA VAL A 195 14.47 6.30 3.34
C VAL A 195 15.18 6.76 2.06
N SER A 196 16.12 5.97 1.54
CA SER A 196 16.85 6.30 0.31
C SER A 196 15.91 6.43 -0.90
N ILE A 197 14.99 5.47 -1.05
CA ILE A 197 13.99 5.45 -2.12
C ILE A 197 13.02 6.63 -1.99
N ALA A 198 12.48 6.88 -0.80
CA ALA A 198 11.57 7.99 -0.54
C ALA A 198 12.23 9.34 -0.86
N ARG A 199 13.49 9.55 -0.43
CA ARG A 199 14.25 10.76 -0.77
C ARG A 199 14.43 10.93 -2.27
N ASN A 200 14.71 9.84 -2.99
CA ASN A 200 14.87 9.88 -4.44
C ASN A 200 13.57 10.27 -5.14
N LEU A 201 12.47 9.59 -4.80
CA LEU A 201 11.15 9.87 -5.35
C LEU A 201 10.69 11.30 -5.05
N ARG A 202 10.88 11.77 -3.83
CA ARG A 202 10.54 13.14 -3.41
C ARG A 202 11.34 14.20 -4.16
N ARG A 203 12.65 13.99 -4.36
CA ARG A 203 13.48 14.89 -5.21
C ARG A 203 12.98 14.96 -6.65
N LYS A 204 12.29 13.91 -7.13
CA LYS A 204 11.68 13.87 -8.46
C LYS A 204 10.23 14.38 -8.48
N GLY A 205 9.72 14.90 -7.36
CA GLY A 205 8.40 15.55 -7.25
C GLY A 205 7.27 14.65 -6.81
N ALA A 206 7.55 13.42 -6.38
CA ALA A 206 6.52 12.53 -5.84
C ALA A 206 6.16 12.90 -4.38
N ILE A 207 4.90 12.67 -4.03
CA ILE A 207 4.39 12.75 -2.66
C ILE A 207 4.60 11.39 -2.00
N ILE A 208 5.19 11.39 -0.82
CA ILE A 208 5.48 10.17 -0.05
C ILE A 208 4.36 9.92 0.95
N ASP A 209 3.64 8.83 0.76
CA ASP A 209 2.64 8.33 1.70
C ASP A 209 3.16 7.10 2.44
N VAL A 210 2.86 7.03 3.74
CA VAL A 210 3.13 5.85 4.56
C VAL A 210 1.83 5.33 5.16
N SER A 211 1.70 4.01 5.23
CA SER A 211 0.48 3.37 5.71
C SER A 211 0.68 2.89 7.14
N THR A 212 -0.30 3.12 8.01
CA THR A 212 -0.24 2.61 9.39
C THR A 212 -0.21 1.08 9.40
N LEU A 213 -0.84 0.43 8.41
CA LEU A 213 -0.96 -1.03 8.31
C LEU A 213 -1.34 -1.58 9.68
N ASP A 214 -0.75 -2.70 10.09
CA ASP A 214 -0.71 -3.23 11.43
C ASP A 214 0.64 -2.98 12.12
N CYS A 215 1.38 -1.90 11.83
CA CYS A 215 2.77 -1.77 12.29
C CYS A 215 2.96 -1.15 13.69
N ILE A 216 1.90 -0.70 14.36
CA ILE A 216 1.95 0.10 15.59
C ILE A 216 1.50 -0.70 16.81
N GLY A 217 0.19 -0.92 16.95
CA GLY A 217 -0.43 -1.57 18.09
C GLY A 217 -0.78 -3.02 17.78
N THR A 218 -1.34 -3.25 16.59
CA THR A 218 -1.81 -4.55 16.12
C THR A 218 -0.66 -5.53 15.92
N ARG A 219 0.41 -5.12 15.21
CA ARG A 219 1.66 -5.88 14.97
C ARG A 219 1.47 -7.33 14.56
N TRP A 220 0.51 -7.58 13.67
CA TRP A 220 0.21 -8.94 13.22
C TRP A 220 1.26 -9.45 12.22
N ARG A 221 1.69 -8.61 11.26
CA ARG A 221 2.67 -8.97 10.21
C ARG A 221 3.81 -7.99 10.06
N ASN A 222 3.66 -6.78 10.58
CA ASN A 222 4.56 -5.66 10.36
C ASN A 222 5.00 -5.03 11.68
N ASP A 223 6.17 -4.39 11.63
CA ASP A 223 6.75 -3.63 12.74
C ASP A 223 6.99 -2.17 12.32
N PRO A 224 7.15 -1.23 13.27
CA PRO A 224 7.16 0.18 12.96
C PRO A 224 8.49 0.70 12.41
N SER A 225 9.51 -0.14 12.18
CA SER A 225 10.87 0.34 11.88
C SER A 225 10.93 1.21 10.63
N ASN A 226 10.28 0.81 9.54
CA ASN A 226 10.25 1.59 8.30
C ASN A 226 9.44 2.89 8.46
N LEU A 227 8.33 2.85 9.19
CA LEU A 227 7.52 4.03 9.49
C LEU A 227 8.37 5.04 10.29
N ASP A 228 8.96 4.59 11.39
CA ASP A 228 9.73 5.44 12.28
C ASP A 228 10.93 6.06 11.55
N ALA A 229 11.67 5.26 10.76
CA ALA A 229 12.82 5.75 9.99
C ALA A 229 12.46 6.81 8.95
N LEU A 230 11.32 6.67 8.27
CA LEU A 230 10.85 7.66 7.28
C LEU A 230 10.41 8.97 7.93
N ILE A 231 9.77 8.89 9.10
CA ILE A 231 9.38 10.07 9.88
C ILE A 231 10.63 10.79 10.39
N ASP A 232 11.57 10.07 11.01
CA ASP A 232 12.84 10.64 11.51
C ASP A 232 13.66 11.28 10.38
N ALA A 233 13.59 10.72 9.17
CA ALA A 233 14.25 11.25 7.99
C ALA A 233 13.53 12.45 7.35
N GLY A 234 12.36 12.88 7.87
CA GLY A 234 11.57 13.99 7.34
C GLY A 234 11.08 13.76 5.91
N CYS A 235 10.79 12.51 5.56
CA CYS A 235 10.47 12.10 4.18
C CYS A 235 8.98 11.99 3.90
N VAL A 236 8.12 11.95 4.91
CA VAL A 236 6.69 11.66 4.80
C VAL A 236 5.87 12.92 4.55
N ASP A 237 4.98 12.87 3.55
CA ASP A 237 4.07 13.97 3.23
C ASP A 237 2.64 13.68 3.70
N THR A 238 2.19 12.42 3.62
CA THR A 238 0.86 11.98 4.08
C THR A 238 0.89 10.63 4.80
N ILE A 239 -0.16 10.35 5.59
CA ILE A 239 -0.40 9.02 6.16
C ILE A 239 -1.75 8.45 5.75
N SER A 240 -1.77 7.15 5.50
CA SER A 240 -2.95 6.35 5.17
C SER A 240 -3.05 5.14 6.10
N THR A 241 -4.15 4.37 6.05
CA THR A 241 -4.26 3.14 6.84
C THR A 241 -3.73 1.92 6.09
N ASP A 242 -4.15 1.76 4.84
CA ASP A 242 -4.27 0.47 4.15
C ASP A 242 -4.99 -0.58 5.01
N PHE A 243 -6.21 -0.93 4.61
CA PHE A 243 -7.15 -1.75 5.40
C PHE A 243 -6.62 -3.16 5.75
N ALA A 244 -5.47 -3.58 5.19
CA ALA A 244 -4.64 -4.70 5.65
C ALA A 244 -5.41 -6.01 5.93
N GLY A 245 -6.50 -6.24 5.19
CA GLY A 245 -7.35 -7.43 5.33
C GLY A 245 -8.16 -7.49 6.62
N GLY A 246 -8.45 -6.36 7.26
CA GLY A 246 -9.21 -6.34 8.52
C GLY A 246 -8.38 -5.96 9.75
N HIS A 247 -7.06 -5.93 9.61
CA HIS A 247 -6.11 -5.79 10.71
C HIS A 247 -5.23 -4.57 10.47
N TRP A 248 -5.69 -3.38 10.90
CA TRP A 248 -4.94 -2.13 10.76
C TRP A 248 -5.02 -1.28 12.04
N ASP A 249 -4.03 -0.40 12.21
CA ASP A 249 -3.93 0.57 13.28
C ASP A 249 -4.55 1.91 12.84
N GLY A 250 -5.22 2.60 13.76
CA GLY A 250 -5.86 3.88 13.45
C GLY A 250 -4.86 5.01 13.12
N ILE A 251 -5.26 5.94 12.25
CA ILE A 251 -4.48 7.15 11.92
C ILE A 251 -4.09 7.94 13.17
N LEU A 252 -5.01 8.09 14.13
CA LEU A 252 -4.72 8.80 15.38
C LEU A 252 -3.74 8.05 16.29
N GLU A 253 -3.62 6.72 16.17
CA GLU A 253 -2.60 5.96 16.88
C GLU A 253 -1.21 6.23 16.31
N ALA A 254 -1.10 6.37 14.99
CA ALA A 254 0.13 6.79 14.32
C ALA A 254 0.54 8.21 14.73
N ILE A 255 -0.39 9.15 14.73
CA ILE A 255 -0.14 10.51 15.21
C ILE A 255 0.33 10.49 16.67
N GLN A 256 -0.37 9.78 17.55
CA GLN A 256 0.00 9.65 18.96
C GLN A 256 1.41 9.06 19.14
N ARG A 257 1.76 8.05 18.33
CA ARG A 257 3.09 7.45 18.34
C ARG A 257 4.17 8.47 17.99
N MET A 258 4.02 9.17 16.85
CA MET A 258 5.00 10.14 16.35
C MET A 258 5.27 11.25 17.39
N VAL A 259 4.21 11.75 18.03
CA VAL A 259 4.29 12.77 19.08
C VAL A 259 4.96 12.23 20.34
N ARG A 260 4.57 11.03 20.83
CA ARG A 260 5.19 10.44 22.02
C ARG A 260 6.66 10.13 21.83
N LYS A 261 7.05 9.70 20.64
CA LYS A 261 8.45 9.45 20.27
C LYS A 261 9.24 10.73 20.03
N LYS A 262 8.60 11.91 20.08
CA LYS A 262 9.18 13.23 19.79
C LYS A 262 9.78 13.33 18.39
N GLN A 263 9.22 12.57 17.45
CA GLN A 263 9.66 12.60 16.04
C GLN A 263 9.06 13.81 15.33
N LEU A 264 7.85 14.21 15.73
CA LEU A 264 7.12 15.36 15.23
C LEU A 264 6.40 16.08 16.37
N SER A 265 6.14 17.37 16.21
CA SER A 265 5.14 18.07 17.03
C SER A 265 3.73 17.55 16.72
N ALA A 266 2.77 17.81 17.62
CA ALA A 266 1.37 17.44 17.40
C ALA A 266 0.79 18.08 16.14
N ALA A 267 1.13 19.34 15.85
CA ALA A 267 0.64 20.04 14.67
C ALA A 267 1.17 19.41 13.37
N GLU A 268 2.46 19.09 13.31
CA GLU A 268 3.08 18.45 12.15
C GLU A 268 2.51 17.05 11.90
N ALA A 269 2.36 16.24 12.95
CA ALA A 269 1.79 14.89 12.85
C ALA A 269 0.32 14.92 12.38
N VAL A 270 -0.49 15.85 12.89
CA VAL A 270 -1.88 16.03 12.45
C VAL A 270 -1.95 16.47 10.99
N ALA A 271 -1.04 17.32 10.52
CA ALA A 271 -1.01 17.79 9.14
C ALA A 271 -0.85 16.65 8.12
N LEU A 272 -0.09 15.59 8.47
CA LEU A 272 0.09 14.40 7.62
C LEU A 272 -1.23 13.67 7.31
N ALA A 273 -2.24 13.78 8.17
CA ALA A 273 -3.53 13.12 8.02
C ALA A 273 -4.67 14.07 7.61
N THR A 274 -4.41 15.37 7.48
CA THR A 274 -5.45 16.40 7.31
C THR A 274 -5.11 17.34 6.15
N GLY A 275 -4.55 18.51 6.42
CA GLY A 275 -4.30 19.56 5.43
C GLY A 275 -3.36 19.12 4.29
N ASN A 276 -2.38 18.24 4.57
CA ASN A 276 -1.53 17.69 3.51
C ASN A 276 -2.35 16.79 2.58
N VAL A 277 -3.17 15.90 3.13
CA VAL A 277 -4.05 15.01 2.36
C VAL A 277 -5.03 15.82 1.50
N ALA A 278 -5.66 16.85 2.06
CA ALA A 278 -6.59 17.72 1.34
C ALA A 278 -5.93 18.46 0.16
N ARG A 279 -4.67 18.86 0.31
CA ARG A 279 -3.87 19.50 -0.74
C ARG A 279 -3.49 18.52 -1.86
N VAL A 280 -3.28 17.26 -1.52
CA VAL A 280 -2.98 16.19 -2.48
C VAL A 280 -4.25 15.79 -3.25
N PHE A 281 -5.35 15.52 -2.55
CA PHE A 281 -6.59 15.02 -3.13
C PHE A 281 -7.66 16.10 -3.20
N THR A 282 -7.40 17.18 -3.94
CA THR A 282 -8.30 18.34 -4.03
C THR A 282 -9.67 17.99 -4.60
N GLN A 283 -9.75 17.00 -5.49
CA GLN A 283 -11.00 16.49 -6.06
C GLN A 283 -11.93 15.84 -5.02
N MET A 284 -11.36 15.34 -3.91
CA MET A 284 -12.10 14.71 -2.82
C MET A 284 -12.29 15.64 -1.63
N ALA A 285 -11.23 16.33 -1.24
CA ALA A 285 -11.11 16.97 0.06
C ALA A 285 -10.74 18.45 -0.02
N GLY A 286 -10.91 19.09 -1.18
CA GLY A 286 -10.62 20.53 -1.35
C GLY A 286 -11.43 21.46 -0.43
N ASP A 287 -12.56 21.00 0.10
CA ASP A 287 -13.44 21.73 1.01
C ASP A 287 -13.20 21.43 2.50
N ARG A 288 -12.19 20.62 2.86
CA ARG A 288 -11.94 20.16 4.24
C ARG A 288 -10.45 19.98 4.54
N GLY A 289 -10.14 19.40 5.71
CA GLY A 289 -8.77 19.13 6.16
C GLY A 289 -8.08 20.29 6.88
N LEU A 290 -8.72 21.47 6.93
CA LEU A 290 -8.28 22.64 7.68
C LEU A 290 -9.47 23.26 8.41
N ILE A 291 -9.22 23.88 9.57
CA ILE A 291 -10.24 24.61 10.34
C ILE A 291 -10.20 26.07 9.90
N GLU A 292 -10.98 26.39 8.86
CA GLU A 292 -11.02 27.71 8.24
C GLU A 292 -12.45 28.11 7.87
N LYS A 293 -12.72 29.42 7.85
CA LYS A 293 -14.02 29.94 7.41
C LYS A 293 -14.31 29.52 5.97
N GLY A 294 -15.51 28.97 5.73
CA GLY A 294 -15.95 28.53 4.40
C GLY A 294 -15.58 27.08 4.06
N LYS A 295 -14.81 26.39 4.91
CA LYS A 295 -14.60 24.94 4.81
C LYS A 295 -15.73 24.17 5.47
N ARG A 296 -15.92 22.93 5.05
CA ARG A 296 -16.87 21.99 5.66
C ARG A 296 -16.51 21.76 7.13
N ALA A 297 -17.52 21.78 8.00
CA ALA A 297 -17.35 21.58 9.44
C ALA A 297 -17.17 20.10 9.80
N ASP A 298 -16.07 19.52 9.33
CA ASP A 298 -15.59 18.19 9.71
C ASP A 298 -14.52 18.37 10.80
N LEU A 299 -14.84 18.00 12.06
CA LEU A 299 -13.98 18.23 13.22
C LEU A 299 -13.88 16.97 14.09
N ILE A 300 -12.71 16.75 14.67
CA ILE A 300 -12.49 15.72 15.69
C ILE A 300 -11.95 16.39 16.94
N VAL A 301 -12.56 16.11 18.08
CA VAL A 301 -12.08 16.54 19.40
C VAL A 301 -11.52 15.32 20.10
N VAL A 302 -10.23 15.35 20.41
CA VAL A 302 -9.48 14.28 21.06
C VAL A 302 -9.01 14.69 22.46
N ASP A 303 -8.58 13.73 23.25
CA ASP A 303 -7.88 14.00 24.51
C ASP A 303 -6.51 14.64 24.27
N HIS A 304 -6.13 15.57 25.13
CA HIS A 304 -4.88 16.34 25.02
C HIS A 304 -3.62 15.54 25.36
N VAL A 305 -3.73 14.43 26.10
CA VAL A 305 -2.60 13.55 26.47
C VAL A 305 -2.49 12.36 25.52
N ASN A 306 -3.63 11.85 25.08
CA ASN A 306 -3.73 10.76 24.13
C ASN A 306 -4.63 11.11 22.95
N LEU A 307 -4.01 11.52 21.85
CA LEU A 307 -4.68 11.92 20.62
C LEU A 307 -5.47 10.77 19.97
N SER A 308 -5.22 9.51 20.33
CA SER A 308 -6.05 8.38 19.85
C SER A 308 -7.40 8.24 20.55
N ARG A 309 -7.63 8.97 21.65
CA ARG A 309 -8.90 8.98 22.37
C ARG A 309 -9.82 10.05 21.84
N VAL A 310 -10.75 9.66 20.98
CA VAL A 310 -11.76 10.53 20.38
C VAL A 310 -12.92 10.78 21.34
N ARG A 311 -13.17 12.06 21.66
CA ARG A 311 -14.31 12.49 22.47
C ARG A 311 -15.50 12.88 21.59
N HIS A 312 -15.26 13.66 20.54
CA HIS A 312 -16.30 14.11 19.62
C HIS A 312 -15.86 13.97 18.17
N VAL A 313 -16.82 13.67 17.30
CA VAL A 313 -16.67 13.74 15.85
C VAL A 313 -17.85 14.52 15.32
N VAL A 314 -17.55 15.55 14.53
CA VAL A 314 -18.52 16.38 13.81
C VAL A 314 -18.28 16.16 12.33
N ILE A 315 -19.33 15.87 11.57
CA ILE A 315 -19.29 15.70 10.11
C ILE A 315 -20.32 16.65 9.52
N ALA A 316 -19.88 17.56 8.65
CA ALA A 316 -20.72 18.59 8.04
C ALA A 316 -21.53 19.40 9.07
N GLY A 317 -20.96 19.68 10.24
CA GLY A 317 -21.63 20.40 11.33
C GLY A 317 -22.53 19.53 12.22
N CYS A 318 -22.72 18.26 11.90
CA CYS A 318 -23.51 17.32 12.71
C CYS A 318 -22.61 16.49 13.63
N ILE A 319 -22.92 16.46 14.93
CA ILE A 319 -22.24 15.56 15.87
C ILE A 319 -22.66 14.12 15.56
N VAL A 320 -21.68 13.26 15.22
CA VAL A 320 -21.88 11.82 14.98
C VAL A 320 -21.24 10.95 16.08
N VAL A 321 -20.31 11.52 16.85
CA VAL A 321 -19.78 10.91 18.07
C VAL A 321 -19.85 11.94 19.20
N ARG A 322 -20.44 11.56 20.33
CA ARG A 322 -20.53 12.39 21.54
C ARG A 322 -20.02 11.64 22.76
N ASN A 323 -19.01 12.21 23.42
CA ASN A 323 -18.37 11.62 24.61
C ASN A 323 -17.94 10.16 24.37
N GLY A 324 -17.33 9.90 23.21
CA GLY A 324 -16.85 8.57 22.82
C GLY A 324 -17.94 7.56 22.41
N ARG A 325 -19.19 8.00 22.21
CA ARG A 325 -20.29 7.15 21.76
C ARG A 325 -20.86 7.65 20.43
N LEU A 326 -21.18 6.73 19.52
CA LEU A 326 -21.96 7.06 18.32
C LEU A 326 -23.34 7.58 18.74
N VAL A 327 -23.86 8.58 18.02
CA VAL A 327 -25.18 9.19 18.24
C VAL A 327 -26.07 9.09 17.01
#